data_AF-A0A523QK13-F1
#
_entry.id   AF-A0A523QK13-F1
#
_cell.length_a   1.000
_cell.length_b   1.000
_cell.length_c   1.000
_cell.angle_alpha   90.00
_cell.angle_beta   90.00
_cell.angle_gamma   90.00
#
_symmetry.space_group_name_H-M   'P 1'
#
loop_
_entity.id
_entity.type
_entity.pdbx_description
1 polymer ?
#
loop_
_entity_poly.entity_id
_entity_poly.type
_entity_poly.pdbx_seq_one_letter_code
_entity_poly.pdbx_strand_id
1 'polypeptide(L)'
;MRQEIRLVITYQETGSVRRTAKVWGTPRSVVRKWIRRYEEMGEEGLKDYSRAPKRSPSRTFPEIEEKVLRIRKEKGYRKRRITYFLLIEDGIHLLREHHKKYLEKKWSEQEKEGEKGILSCKVGL
;
A
#
# COMPACT_ATOMS: atom_id res chain seq x y z
N MET A 1 -7.29 15.97 -3.31
CA MET A 1 -6.58 16.99 -4.12
C MET A 1 -5.09 16.91 -3.82
N ARG A 2 -4.25 16.75 -4.85
CA ARG A 2 -2.78 16.64 -4.72
C ARG A 2 -2.19 18.01 -4.37
N GLN A 3 -1.86 18.23 -3.11
CA GLN A 3 -1.27 19.50 -2.64
C GLN A 3 0.15 19.72 -3.21
N GLU A 4 0.79 18.65 -3.64
CA GLU A 4 2.14 18.57 -4.20
C GLU A 4 2.30 19.37 -5.49
N ILE A 5 1.32 19.29 -6.40
CA ILE A 5 1.33 20.02 -7.68
C ILE A 5 1.27 21.52 -7.43
N ARG A 6 0.34 21.95 -6.57
CA ARG A 6 0.21 23.37 -6.22
C ARG A 6 1.48 23.90 -5.55
N LEU A 7 2.17 23.10 -4.76
CA LEU A 7 3.43 23.48 -4.13
C LEU A 7 4.53 23.78 -5.17
N VAL A 8 4.64 22.94 -6.20
CA VAL A 8 5.60 23.16 -7.30
C VAL A 8 5.27 24.42 -8.09
N ILE A 9 3.97 24.67 -8.38
CA ILE A 9 3.53 25.90 -9.06
C ILE A 9 3.92 27.13 -8.23
N THR A 10 3.61 27.15 -6.92
CA THR A 10 4.01 28.25 -6.04
C THR A 10 5.53 28.43 -5.98
N TYR A 11 6.31 27.35 -6.09
CA TYR A 11 7.77 27.46 -6.17
C TYR A 11 8.22 28.12 -7.47
N GLN A 12 7.64 27.75 -8.61
CA GLN A 12 7.95 28.37 -9.90
C GLN A 12 7.62 29.87 -9.91
N GLU A 13 6.52 30.28 -9.27
CA GLU A 13 6.14 31.69 -9.12
C GLU A 13 7.07 32.46 -8.17
N THR A 14 7.46 31.85 -7.05
CA THR A 14 8.24 32.54 -6.00
C THR A 14 9.75 32.52 -6.23
N GLY A 15 10.26 31.58 -7.04
CA GLY A 15 11.68 31.36 -7.31
C GLY A 15 12.51 31.03 -6.06
N SER A 16 11.88 30.70 -4.92
CA SER A 16 12.58 30.58 -3.65
C SER A 16 11.91 29.63 -2.68
N VAL A 17 12.63 28.55 -2.33
CA VAL A 17 12.23 27.54 -1.34
C VAL A 17 11.77 28.16 -0.01
N ARG A 18 12.44 29.24 0.44
CA ARG A 18 12.09 29.91 1.71
C ARG A 18 10.74 30.60 1.62
N ARG A 19 10.43 31.27 0.51
CA ARG A 19 9.15 31.94 0.30
C ARG A 19 8.03 30.92 0.12
N THR A 20 8.24 29.90 -0.70
CA THR A 20 7.28 28.81 -0.89
C THR A 20 6.90 28.14 0.44
N ALA A 21 7.90 27.79 1.26
CA ALA A 21 7.70 27.21 2.59
C ALA A 21 6.88 28.12 3.51
N LYS A 22 7.11 29.44 3.47
CA LYS A 22 6.36 30.42 4.26
C LYS A 22 4.91 30.53 3.80
N VAL A 23 4.67 30.59 2.49
CA VAL A 23 3.31 30.64 1.89
C VAL A 23 2.51 29.39 2.27
N TRP A 24 3.16 28.23 2.27
CA TRP A 24 2.53 26.94 2.53
C TRP A 24 2.48 26.53 4.00
N GLY A 25 3.16 27.26 4.90
CA GLY A 25 3.31 26.85 6.31
C GLY A 25 4.02 25.50 6.49
N THR A 26 4.86 25.09 5.53
CA THR A 26 5.55 23.79 5.57
C THR A 26 7.04 23.94 5.86
N PRO A 27 7.70 22.90 6.40
CA PRO A 27 9.14 22.88 6.53
C PRO A 27 9.84 22.99 5.16
N ARG A 28 10.96 23.72 5.10
CA ARG A 28 11.77 23.87 3.87
C ARG A 28 12.23 22.51 3.30
N SER A 29 12.40 21.50 4.14
CA SER A 29 12.76 20.14 3.73
C SER A 29 11.69 19.47 2.87
N VAL A 30 10.40 19.73 3.15
CA VAL A 30 9.27 19.22 2.36
C VAL A 30 9.29 19.85 0.97
N VAL A 31 9.47 21.17 0.91
CA VAL A 31 9.56 21.91 -0.35
C VAL A 31 10.74 21.41 -1.19
N ARG A 32 11.94 21.29 -0.61
CA ARG A 32 13.12 20.74 -1.30
C ARG A 32 12.88 19.33 -1.83
N LYS A 33 12.24 18.47 -1.05
CA LYS A 33 11.92 17.08 -1.45
C LYS A 33 11.02 17.06 -2.70
N TRP A 34 9.96 17.86 -2.71
CA TRP A 34 9.03 17.87 -3.84
C TRP A 34 9.63 18.49 -5.09
N ILE A 35 10.37 19.59 -4.96
CA ILE A 35 11.09 20.21 -6.08
C ILE A 35 12.08 19.22 -6.69
N ARG A 36 12.91 18.58 -5.86
CA ARG A 36 13.88 17.59 -6.34
C ARG A 36 13.21 16.43 -7.09
N ARG A 37 12.09 15.91 -6.58
CA ARG A 37 11.35 14.84 -7.27
C ARG A 37 10.75 15.30 -8.59
N TYR A 38 10.27 16.54 -8.65
CA TYR A 38 9.76 17.13 -9.88
C TYR A 38 10.87 17.37 -10.90
N GLU A 39 12.05 17.81 -10.48
CA GLU A 39 13.22 17.96 -11.35
C GLU A 39 13.73 16.62 -11.89
N GLU A 40 13.70 15.56 -11.06
CA GLU A 40 14.18 14.23 -11.45
C GLU A 40 13.18 13.44 -12.31
N MET A 41 11.87 13.56 -12.07
CA MET A 41 10.83 12.67 -12.63
C MET A 41 9.61 13.40 -13.19
N GLY A 42 9.61 14.74 -13.22
CA GLY A 42 8.47 15.55 -13.66
C GLY A 42 7.23 15.36 -12.79
N GLU A 43 6.06 15.39 -13.41
CA GLU A 43 4.78 15.18 -12.72
C GLU A 43 4.66 13.78 -12.11
N GLU A 44 5.37 12.78 -12.64
CA GLU A 44 5.38 11.42 -12.10
C GLU A 44 5.97 11.39 -10.69
N GLY A 45 6.98 12.24 -10.44
CA GLY A 45 7.61 12.43 -9.13
C GLY A 45 6.68 13.00 -8.05
N LEU A 46 5.54 13.58 -8.46
CA LEU A 46 4.52 14.14 -7.59
C LEU A 46 3.42 13.13 -7.22
N LYS A 47 3.47 11.90 -7.74
CA LYS A 47 2.55 10.84 -7.34
C LYS A 47 2.90 10.26 -5.97
N ASP A 48 1.92 9.64 -5.33
CA ASP A 48 2.11 8.94 -4.07
C ASP A 48 2.98 7.69 -4.29
N TYR A 49 4.21 7.75 -3.81
CA TYR A 49 5.08 6.58 -3.75
C TYR A 49 4.74 5.75 -2.51
N SER A 50 4.74 4.43 -2.70
CA SER A 50 4.61 3.49 -1.60
C SER A 50 5.66 3.80 -0.52
N ARG A 51 5.20 3.97 0.72
CA ARG A 51 6.05 4.13 1.90
C ARG A 51 6.53 2.77 2.45
N ALA A 52 6.26 1.68 1.74
CA ALA A 52 6.66 0.35 2.17
C ALA A 52 8.19 0.20 2.13
N PRO A 53 8.79 -0.51 3.10
CA PRO A 53 10.22 -0.77 3.08
C PRO A 53 10.61 -1.60 1.85
N LYS A 54 11.74 -1.25 1.21
CA LYS A 54 12.27 -1.96 0.03
C LYS A 54 12.65 -3.41 0.34
N ARG A 55 13.07 -3.70 1.58
CA ARG A 55 13.48 -5.03 2.04
C ARG A 55 12.78 -5.36 3.36
N SER A 56 12.24 -6.58 3.44
CA SER A 56 11.65 -7.15 4.64
C SER A 56 12.17 -8.57 4.76
N PRO A 57 13.25 -8.82 5.53
CA PRO A 57 13.90 -10.14 5.61
C PRO A 57 12.96 -11.27 6.05
N SER A 58 11.93 -10.94 6.84
CA SER A 58 10.88 -11.88 7.28
C SER A 58 9.67 -11.94 6.35
N ARG A 59 9.78 -11.41 5.12
CA ARG A 59 8.68 -11.48 4.14
C ARG A 59 8.49 -12.94 3.73
N THR A 60 7.27 -13.41 3.88
CA THR A 60 6.86 -14.72 3.40
C THR A 60 7.07 -14.81 1.89
N PHE A 61 7.46 -15.98 1.41
CA PHE A 61 7.53 -16.23 -0.04
C PHE A 61 6.15 -16.01 -0.69
N PRO A 62 6.07 -15.36 -1.87
CA PRO A 62 4.82 -15.06 -2.54
C PRO A 62 3.92 -16.29 -2.76
N GLU A 63 4.51 -17.44 -3.04
CA GLU A 63 3.80 -18.71 -3.26
C GLU A 63 2.98 -19.13 -2.04
N ILE A 64 3.54 -18.96 -0.84
CA ILE A 64 2.86 -19.29 0.41
C ILE A 64 1.76 -18.26 0.70
N GLU A 65 2.00 -16.98 0.36
CA GLU A 65 0.98 -15.93 0.46
C GLU A 65 -0.24 -16.24 -0.43
N GLU A 66 -0.02 -16.62 -1.68
CA GLU A 66 -1.08 -17.02 -2.61
C GLU A 66 -1.86 -18.22 -2.09
N LYS A 67 -1.17 -19.22 -1.55
CA LYS A 67 -1.83 -20.40 -0.98
C LYS A 67 -2.69 -20.06 0.24
N VAL A 68 -2.20 -19.20 1.13
CA VAL A 68 -2.98 -18.68 2.27
C VAL A 68 -4.25 -17.96 1.78
N LEU A 69 -4.13 -17.11 0.76
CA LEU A 69 -5.27 -16.38 0.18
C LEU A 69 -6.28 -17.33 -0.47
N ARG A 70 -5.80 -18.34 -1.21
CA ARG A 70 -6.65 -19.36 -1.85
C ARG A 70 -7.48 -20.14 -0.82
N ILE A 71 -6.83 -20.70 0.20
CA ILE A 71 -7.51 -21.45 1.27
C ILE A 71 -8.53 -20.56 1.99
N ARG A 72 -8.22 -19.28 2.20
CA ARG A 72 -9.15 -18.33 2.81
C ARG A 72 -10.37 -18.10 1.95
N LYS A 73 -10.19 -17.92 0.64
CA LYS A 73 -11.27 -17.69 -0.32
C LYS A 73 -12.18 -18.91 -0.47
N GLU A 74 -11.58 -20.10 -0.58
CA GLU A 74 -12.33 -21.35 -0.82
C GLU A 74 -13.03 -21.86 0.44
N LYS A 75 -12.37 -21.80 1.60
CA LYS A 75 -12.85 -22.47 2.83
C LYS A 75 -13.35 -21.50 3.90
N GLY A 76 -13.14 -20.19 3.75
CA GLY A 76 -13.51 -19.19 4.76
C GLY A 76 -12.76 -19.33 6.10
N TYR A 77 -11.67 -20.10 6.12
CA TYR A 77 -11.02 -20.49 7.38
C TYR A 77 -10.30 -19.34 8.07
N ARG A 78 -10.47 -19.26 9.40
CA ARG A 78 -9.72 -18.32 10.25
C ARG A 78 -8.23 -18.68 10.28
N LYS A 79 -7.37 -17.71 10.62
CA LYS A 79 -5.89 -17.81 10.57
C LYS A 79 -5.36 -19.13 11.13
N ARG A 80 -5.81 -19.52 12.33
CA ARG A 80 -5.38 -20.75 13.02
C ARG A 80 -5.64 -22.02 12.20
N ARG A 81 -6.78 -22.07 11.49
CA ARG A 81 -7.12 -23.21 10.63
C ARG A 81 -6.30 -23.23 9.35
N ILE A 82 -6.02 -22.07 8.76
CA ILE A 82 -5.15 -22.00 7.57
C ILE A 82 -3.73 -22.45 7.90
N THR A 83 -3.16 -21.99 9.03
CA THR A 83 -1.82 -22.42 9.45
C THR A 83 -1.74 -23.93 9.72
N TYR A 84 -2.80 -24.50 10.31
CA TYR A 84 -2.89 -25.94 10.53
C TYR A 84 -2.95 -26.73 9.21
N PHE A 85 -3.73 -26.23 8.26
CA PHE A 85 -3.90 -26.84 6.95
C PHE A 85 -2.59 -26.83 6.14
N LEU A 86 -1.89 -25.70 6.12
CA LEU A 86 -0.57 -25.57 5.48
C LEU A 86 0.49 -26.44 6.12
N LEU A 87 0.42 -26.61 7.44
CA LEU A 87 1.35 -27.50 8.15
C LEU A 87 1.13 -28.97 7.76
N ILE A 88 -0.12 -29.41 7.66
CA ILE A 88 -0.42 -30.82 7.41
C ILE A 88 -0.27 -31.20 5.95
N GLU A 89 -0.73 -30.36 5.03
CA GLU A 89 -0.67 -30.70 3.60
C GLU A 89 0.70 -30.43 2.98
N ASP A 90 1.41 -29.39 3.44
CA ASP A 90 2.65 -28.94 2.81
C ASP A 90 3.88 -29.02 3.70
N GLY A 91 3.71 -29.36 4.99
CA GLY A 91 4.81 -29.30 5.97
C GLY A 91 5.28 -27.87 6.26
N ILE A 92 4.53 -26.84 5.86
CA ILE A 92 4.98 -25.45 5.95
C ILE A 92 4.66 -24.89 7.34
N HIS A 93 5.71 -24.66 8.13
CA HIS A 93 5.60 -23.95 9.40
C HIS A 93 5.65 -22.44 9.20
N LEU A 94 4.50 -21.78 9.36
CA LEU A 94 4.43 -20.33 9.36
C LEU A 94 4.58 -19.76 10.77
N LEU A 95 5.62 -18.95 10.99
CA LEU A 95 5.82 -18.20 12.23
C LEU A 95 4.71 -17.16 12.42
N ARG A 96 4.29 -16.95 13.67
CA ARG A 96 3.17 -16.04 14.05
C ARG A 96 3.28 -14.64 13.45
N GLU A 97 4.51 -14.17 13.30
CA GLU A 97 4.95 -12.85 12.82
C GLU A 97 4.66 -12.63 11.33
N HIS A 98 4.82 -13.67 10.51
CA HIS A 98 4.82 -13.59 9.04
C HIS A 98 3.46 -13.18 8.46
N HIS A 99 2.40 -13.43 9.22
CA HIS A 99 1.01 -13.24 8.83
C HIS A 99 0.45 -11.85 9.16
N LYS A 100 0.96 -11.20 10.21
CA LYS A 100 0.20 -10.11 10.86
C LYS A 100 0.13 -8.88 9.95
N LYS A 101 1.27 -8.41 9.45
CA LYS A 101 1.36 -7.15 8.71
C LYS A 101 0.90 -7.23 7.25
N TYR A 102 1.14 -8.35 6.57
CA TYR A 102 0.79 -8.50 5.15
C TYR A 102 -0.67 -8.87 4.95
N LEU A 103 -1.17 -9.81 5.76
CA LEU A 103 -2.52 -10.29 5.59
C LEU A 103 -3.55 -9.27 6.09
N GLU A 104 -3.32 -8.54 7.19
CA GLU A 104 -4.25 -7.47 7.62
C GLU A 104 -4.46 -6.40 6.54
N LYS A 105 -3.39 -6.05 5.80
CA LYS A 105 -3.47 -5.07 4.71
C LYS A 105 -4.19 -5.63 3.49
N LYS A 106 -3.84 -6.86 3.05
CA LYS A 106 -4.48 -7.52 1.90
C LYS A 106 -5.93 -7.94 2.16
N TRP A 107 -6.27 -8.30 3.40
CA TRP A 107 -7.64 -8.63 3.81
C TRP A 107 -8.56 -7.40 3.71
N SER A 108 -8.10 -6.22 4.15
CA SER A 108 -8.86 -4.97 4.01
C SER A 108 -9.01 -4.52 2.55
N GLU A 109 -8.04 -4.84 1.69
CA GLU A 109 -8.11 -4.59 0.24
C GLU A 109 -9.14 -5.52 -0.45
N GLN A 110 -9.23 -6.79 -0.05
CA GLN A 110 -10.16 -7.78 -0.65
C GLN A 110 -11.62 -7.65 -0.19
N GLU A 111 -11.89 -7.26 1.06
CA GLU A 111 -13.28 -7.01 1.52
C GLU A 111 -13.96 -5.90 0.69
N LYS A 112 -13.18 -4.89 0.28
CA LYS A 112 -13.65 -3.78 -0.58
C LYS A 112 -13.91 -4.20 -2.04
N GLU A 113 -13.23 -5.22 -2.54
CA GLU A 113 -13.51 -5.80 -3.86
C GLU A 113 -14.68 -6.80 -3.80
N GLY A 114 -14.81 -7.56 -2.71
CA GLY A 114 -15.94 -8.44 -2.46
C GLY A 114 -17.28 -7.71 -2.37
N GLU A 115 -17.34 -6.53 -1.75
CA GLU A 115 -18.56 -5.71 -1.71
C GLU A 115 -18.96 -5.16 -3.09
N LYS A 116 -17.98 -4.86 -3.98
CA LYS A 116 -18.25 -4.48 -5.37
C LYS A 116 -18.76 -5.65 -6.21
N GLY A 117 -18.31 -6.88 -5.92
CA GLY A 117 -18.83 -8.09 -6.55
C GLY A 117 -20.27 -8.43 -6.12
N ILE A 118 -20.64 -8.16 -4.87
CA ILE A 118 -22.00 -8.40 -4.36
C ILE A 118 -23.02 -7.41 -4.96
N LEU A 119 -22.62 -6.17 -5.24
CA LEU A 119 -23.46 -5.18 -5.93
C LEU A 119 -23.65 -5.45 -7.43
N SER A 120 -22.80 -6.26 -8.06
CA SER A 120 -23.00 -6.69 -9.46
C SER A 120 -24.02 -7.82 -9.61
N CYS A 121 -24.31 -8.59 -8.54
CA CYS A 121 -25.28 -9.68 -8.58
C CYS A 121 -26.69 -9.28 -8.10
N LYS A 122 -26.91 -8.02 -7.67
CA LYS A 122 -28.22 -7.53 -7.20
C LYS A 122 -29.02 -6.72 -8.23
N VAL A 123 -28.56 -6.61 -9.48
CA VAL A 123 -29.30 -5.93 -10.57
C VAL A 123 -29.84 -6.92 -11.62
N GLY A 124 -30.07 -8.16 -11.20
CA GLY A 124 -30.58 -9.22 -12.08
C GLY A 124 -31.48 -10.19 -11.33
N LEU A 125 -32.53 -9.66 -10.70
CA LEU A 125 -33.76 -10.38 -10.35
C LEU A 125 -34.94 -9.45 -10.60
#